data_AF-A0A2S8FQ21-F1
#
_entry.id   AF-A0A2S8FQ21-F1
#
_cell.length_a   1.000
_cell.length_b   1.000
_cell.length_c   1.000
_cell.angle_alpha   90.00
_cell.angle_beta   90.00
_cell.angle_gamma   90.00
#
_symmetry.space_group_name_H-M   'P 1'
#
loop_
_entity.id
_entity.type
_entity.pdbx_description
1 polymer ?
#
loop_
_entity_poly.entity_id
_entity_poly.type
_entity_poly.pdbx_seq_one_letter_code
_entity_poly.pdbx_strand_id
1 'polypeptide(L)'
;MKCLQCESTRIVSGVRPVDHGHGGNMYNLSLEVYANPSAWLFKEAHSSPMLANVCVDCGYVMFYVSIPEARKLEQQKERGEKR
;
A
#
# COMPACT_ATOMS: atom_id res chain seq x y z
N MET A 1 -5.49 -8.32 17.02
CA MET A 1 -5.81 -8.33 15.57
C MET A 1 -6.16 -9.76 15.18
N LYS A 2 -7.19 -9.94 14.36
CA LYS A 2 -7.59 -11.26 13.82
C LYS A 2 -7.47 -11.23 12.30
N CYS A 3 -7.20 -12.37 11.68
CA CYS A 3 -7.29 -12.52 10.24
C CYS A 3 -8.71 -12.23 9.78
N LEU A 4 -8.88 -11.35 8.79
CA LEU A 4 -10.20 -11.01 8.24
C LEU A 4 -10.84 -12.17 7.46
N GLN A 5 -10.05 -13.17 7.05
CA GLN A 5 -10.52 -14.29 6.24
C GLN A 5 -10.89 -15.53 7.05
N CYS A 6 -10.19 -15.82 8.15
CA CYS A 6 -10.39 -17.05 8.94
C CYS A 6 -10.45 -16.83 10.46
N GLU A 7 -10.45 -15.56 10.90
CA GLU A 7 -10.49 -15.14 12.31
C GLU A 7 -9.32 -15.58 13.21
N SER A 8 -8.32 -16.28 12.66
CA SER A 8 -7.12 -16.65 13.39
C SER A 8 -6.41 -15.45 14.03
N THR A 9 -5.82 -15.67 15.21
CA THR A 9 -4.97 -14.71 15.92
C THR A 9 -3.49 -14.90 15.63
N ARG A 10 -3.09 -15.96 14.90
CA ARG A 10 -1.70 -16.26 14.55
C ARG A 10 -1.28 -15.43 13.33
N ILE A 11 -0.82 -14.20 13.59
CA ILE A 11 -0.48 -13.22 12.56
C ILE A 11 1.01 -12.84 12.67
N VAL A 12 1.71 -12.88 11.54
CA VAL A 12 3.03 -12.26 11.37
C VAL A 12 2.83 -10.82 10.92
N SER A 13 3.23 -9.85 11.72
CA SER A 13 2.93 -8.43 11.48
C SER A 13 4.13 -7.62 10.98
N GLY A 14 3.86 -6.55 10.24
CA GLY A 14 4.88 -5.56 9.86
C GLY A 14 5.90 -6.07 8.86
N VAL A 15 5.54 -7.05 8.03
CA VAL A 15 6.44 -7.54 6.99
C VAL A 15 6.44 -6.58 5.79
N ARG A 16 7.56 -6.53 5.09
CA ARG A 16 7.75 -5.69 3.91
C ARG A 16 7.47 -6.51 2.66
N PRO A 17 6.39 -6.25 1.90
CA PRO A 17 6.23 -6.81 0.58
C PRO A 17 7.28 -6.24 -0.36
N VAL A 18 7.93 -7.14 -1.09
CA VAL A 18 8.99 -6.82 -2.04
C VAL A 18 8.52 -7.12 -3.46
N ASP A 19 8.77 -6.18 -4.36
CA ASP A 19 8.65 -6.37 -5.80
C ASP A 19 10.04 -6.66 -6.38
N HIS A 20 10.13 -7.61 -7.30
CA HIS A 20 11.38 -8.00 -7.94
C HIS A 20 11.42 -7.43 -9.35
N GLY A 21 12.19 -6.35 -9.51
CA GLY A 21 12.39 -5.70 -10.80
C GLY A 21 13.47 -6.35 -11.65
N HIS A 22 13.69 -5.77 -12.83
CA HIS A 22 14.69 -6.26 -13.78
C HIS A 22 16.10 -6.24 -13.18
N GLY A 23 16.89 -7.28 -13.47
CA GLY A 23 18.25 -7.44 -12.95
C GLY A 23 18.36 -7.90 -11.50
N GLY A 24 17.27 -8.39 -10.89
CA GLY A 24 17.28 -8.89 -9.50
C GLY A 24 17.17 -7.78 -8.45
N ASN A 25 16.87 -6.55 -8.86
CA ASN A 25 16.65 -5.44 -7.95
C ASN A 25 15.36 -5.66 -7.14
N MET A 26 15.46 -5.42 -5.83
CA MET A 26 14.31 -5.49 -4.92
C MET A 26 13.79 -4.10 -4.60
N TYR A 27 12.51 -3.87 -4.87
CA TYR A 27 11.81 -2.62 -4.58
C TYR A 27 10.72 -2.86 -3.54
N ASN A 28 10.35 -1.81 -2.80
CA ASN A 28 9.18 -1.88 -1.94
C ASN A 28 7.94 -1.79 -2.79
N LEU A 29 6.96 -2.65 -2.51
CA LEU A 29 5.62 -2.44 -3.06
C LEU A 29 5.06 -1.12 -2.49
N SER A 30 4.53 -0.28 -3.37
CA SER A 30 4.02 1.05 -3.03
C SER A 30 2.55 1.18 -3.41
N LEU A 31 1.80 1.98 -2.64
CA LEU A 31 0.50 2.48 -3.09
C LEU A 31 0.69 3.80 -3.83
N GLU A 32 -0.01 3.99 -4.94
CA GLU A 32 0.00 5.23 -5.72
C GLU A 32 -1.41 5.80 -5.82
N VAL A 33 -1.53 7.11 -5.60
CA VAL A 33 -2.74 7.90 -5.89
C VAL A 33 -2.35 8.99 -6.88
N TYR A 34 -3.06 9.05 -8.00
CA TYR A 34 -2.86 10.09 -9.00
C TYR A 34 -3.81 11.25 -8.72
N ALA A 35 -3.26 12.41 -8.33
CA ALA A 35 -4.05 13.62 -8.12
C ALA A 35 -4.71 14.13 -9.41
N ASN A 36 -4.15 13.88 -10.59
CA ASN A 36 -4.84 14.17 -11.85
C ASN A 36 -4.61 13.02 -12.85
N PRO A 37 -5.50 12.02 -12.90
CA PRO A 37 -5.36 10.87 -13.78
C PRO A 37 -5.33 11.24 -15.27
N SER A 38 -5.98 12.36 -15.64
CA SER A 38 -6.10 12.87 -17.01
C SER A 38 -4.99 13.86 -17.41
N ALA A 39 -4.08 14.23 -16.50
CA ALA A 39 -2.91 15.02 -16.84
C ALA A 39 -1.93 14.21 -17.73
N TRP A 40 -1.49 14.83 -18.83
CA TRP A 40 -0.59 14.21 -19.81
C TRP A 40 0.88 14.17 -19.33
N LEU A 41 1.27 15.11 -18.46
CA LEU A 41 2.57 15.20 -17.77
C LEU A 41 2.35 15.70 -16.33
N PHE A 42 3.17 15.23 -15.38
CA PHE A 42 3.10 15.53 -13.93
C PHE A 42 1.88 14.94 -13.20
N LYS A 43 1.64 13.64 -13.38
CA LYS A 43 0.86 12.87 -12.41
C LYS A 43 1.70 12.78 -11.13
N GLU A 44 1.55 13.72 -10.21
CA GLU A 44 2.26 13.73 -8.92
C GLU A 44 1.94 12.42 -8.17
N ALA A 45 2.76 11.39 -8.38
CA ALA A 45 2.60 10.09 -7.75
C ALA A 45 3.24 10.15 -6.38
N HIS A 46 2.39 10.05 -5.35
CA HIS A 46 2.88 9.87 -4.00
C HIS A 46 2.96 8.38 -3.68
N SER A 47 4.20 7.90 -3.58
CA SER A 47 4.52 6.54 -3.15
C SER A 47 4.69 6.52 -1.63
N SER A 48 4.00 5.58 -0.98
CA SER A 48 4.24 5.23 0.41
C SER A 48 4.61 3.76 0.53
N PRO A 49 5.68 3.40 1.27
CA PRO A 49 6.08 2.02 1.43
C PRO A 49 4.97 1.25 2.14
N MET A 50 4.51 0.19 1.48
CA MET A 50 3.47 -0.68 2.01
C MET A 50 4.05 -1.65 3.02
N LEU A 51 3.25 -1.99 4.02
CA LEU A 51 3.50 -3.08 4.96
C LEU A 51 2.43 -4.14 4.76
N ALA A 52 2.71 -5.34 5.24
CA ALA A 52 1.74 -6.41 5.26
C ALA A 52 1.74 -7.16 6.58
N ASN A 53 0.60 -7.75 6.88
CA ASN A 53 0.42 -8.75 7.92
C ASN A 53 -0.01 -10.06 7.27
N VAL A 54 0.59 -11.18 7.65
CA VAL A 54 0.34 -12.51 7.06
C VAL A 54 -0.28 -13.43 8.09
N CYS A 55 -1.42 -14.03 7.77
CA CYS A 55 -2.02 -15.08 8.59
C CYS A 55 -1.25 -16.39 8.44
N VAL A 56 -0.80 -16.96 9.55
CA VAL A 56 -0.09 -18.25 9.56
C VAL A 56 -1.01 -19.41 9.15
N ASP A 57 -2.31 -19.30 9.43
CA ASP A 57 -3.24 -20.43 9.33
C ASP A 57 -3.81 -20.61 7.93
N CYS A 58 -4.10 -19.51 7.25
CA CYS A 58 -4.72 -19.53 5.93
C CYS A 58 -3.90 -18.82 4.85
N GLY A 59 -2.75 -18.24 5.18
CA GLY A 59 -1.89 -17.52 4.24
C GLY A 59 -2.43 -16.17 3.75
N TYR A 60 -3.58 -15.70 4.26
CA TYR A 60 -4.15 -14.42 3.85
C TYR A 60 -3.22 -13.25 4.20
N VAL A 61 -3.00 -12.36 3.23
CA VAL A 61 -2.10 -11.20 3.33
C VAL A 61 -2.92 -9.91 3.42
N MET A 62 -2.73 -9.15 4.49
CA MET A 62 -3.39 -7.87 4.75
C MET A 62 -2.39 -6.74 4.51
N PHE A 63 -2.53 -6.05 3.38
CA PHE A 63 -1.71 -4.89 3.04
C PHE A 63 -2.20 -3.61 3.73
N TYR A 64 -1.27 -2.77 4.16
CA TYR A 64 -1.59 -1.49 4.79
C TYR A 64 -0.43 -0.49 4.66
N VAL A 65 -0.72 0.78 4.90
CA VAL A 65 0.27 1.86 5.09
C VAL A 65 0.09 2.46 6.47
N SER A 66 1.06 3.27 6.93
CA SER A 66 0.90 3.99 8.19
C SER A 66 -0.25 5.01 8.12
N ILE A 67 -0.87 5.31 9.26
CA ILE A 67 -1.97 6.30 9.33
C ILE A 67 -1.57 7.68 8.76
N PRO A 68 -0.38 8.24 9.06
CA PRO A 68 0.05 9.50 8.44
C PRO A 68 0.07 9.45 6.91
N GLU A 69 0.50 8.31 6.34
CA GLU A 69 0.58 8.13 4.90
C GLU A 69 -0.79 7.92 4.27
N ALA A 70 -1.68 7.15 4.92
CA ALA A 70 -3.07 7.03 4.50
C ALA A 70 -3.77 8.41 4.43
N ARG A 71 -3.54 9.27 5.43
CA ARG A 71 -4.08 10.64 5.44
C ARG A 71 -3.53 11.51 4.33
N LYS A 72 -2.24 11.38 3.97
CA LYS A 72 -1.67 12.10 2.83
C LYS A 72 -2.31 11.67 1.51
N LEU A 73 -2.50 10.37 1.32
CA LEU A 73 -3.16 9.81 0.13
C LEU A 73 -4.60 10.30 -0.01
N GLU A 74 -5.35 10.35 1.09
CA GLU A 74 -6.72 10.90 1.14
C GLU A 74 -6.76 12.38 0.71
N GLN A 75 -5.92 13.23 1.31
CA GLN A 75 -5.86 14.67 0.99
C GLN A 75 -5.52 14.93 -0.48
N GLN A 76 -4.67 14.08 -1.08
CA GLN A 76 -4.25 14.24 -2.47
C GLN A 76 -5.34 13.85 -3.44
N LYS A 77 -6.11 12.80 -3.14
CA LYS A 77 -7.30 12.43 -3.89
C LYS A 77 -8.30 13.59 -3.93
N GLU A 78 -8.59 14.20 -2.78
CA GLU A 78 -9.53 15.33 -2.69
C GLU A 78 -9.06 16.58 -3.45
N ARG A 79 -7.75 16.86 -3.47
CA ARG A 79 -7.18 17.98 -4.25
C ARG A 79 -7.31 17.74 -5.75
N GLY A 80 -7.26 16.49 -6.17
CA GLY A 80 -7.40 16.08 -7.56
C GLY A 80 -8.80 16.26 -8.12
N GLU A 81 -9.81 15.89 -7.35
CA GLU A 81 -11.23 15.96 -7.75
C GLU A 81 -11.79 17.40 -7.82
N LYS A 82 -11.10 18.38 -7.22
CA LYS A 82 -11.53 19.79 -7.16
C LYS A 82 -10.95 20.69 -8.27
N ARG A 83 -10.14 20.16 -9.18
CA ARG A 83 -9.53 20.89 -10.32
C ARG A 83 -10.21 20.52 -11.62
#